data_AF-A0A0S8JIE5-F1
#
_entry.id   AF-A0A0S8JIE5-F1
#
_cell.length_a   1.000
_cell.length_b   1.000
_cell.length_c   1.000
_cell.angle_alpha   90.00
_cell.angle_beta   90.00
_cell.angle_gamma   90.00
#
_symmetry.space_group_name_H-M   'P 1'
#
loop_
_entity.id
_entity.type
_entity.pdbx_description
1 polymer ?
#
loop_
_entity_poly.entity_id
_entity_poly.type
_entity_poly.pdbx_seq_one_letter_code
_entity_poly.pdbx_strand_id
1 'polypeptide(L)'
;MMHYSRLVEILDRSRRKRLLVVGDVMLDVYVAGSVERICPEAPVQVVRMHGEQAMLGGCGNVARNLTPFGVRVQLCAVVGADENGRCVRRLLGE
;
A
#
# COMPACT_ATOMS: atom_id res chain seq x y z
N MET A 1 -16.19 16.01 21.86
CA MET A 1 -15.77 14.94 22.79
C MET A 1 -15.72 13.65 21.99
N MET A 2 -14.54 13.05 21.75
CA MET A 2 -14.44 11.80 20.97
C MET A 2 -15.10 10.65 21.76
N HIS A 3 -15.98 9.89 21.11
CA HIS A 3 -16.66 8.73 21.72
C HIS A 3 -15.71 7.53 21.81
N TYR A 4 -14.73 7.59 22.71
CA TYR A 4 -13.71 6.56 22.89
C TYR A 4 -14.31 5.16 23.11
N SER A 5 -15.44 5.08 23.83
CA SER A 5 -16.19 3.84 24.05
C SER A 5 -16.68 3.20 22.74
N ARG A 6 -17.14 3.99 21.77
CA ARG A 6 -17.61 3.49 20.47
C ARG A 6 -16.45 2.95 19.63
N LEU A 7 -15.29 3.59 19.68
CA LEU A 7 -14.10 3.12 18.96
C LEU A 7 -13.66 1.75 19.48
N VAL A 8 -13.55 1.60 20.81
CA VAL A 8 -13.19 0.33 21.45
C VAL A 8 -14.18 -0.78 21.07
N GLU A 9 -15.49 -0.48 21.11
CA GLU A 9 -16.52 -1.44 20.71
C GLU A 9 -16.37 -1.90 19.25
N ILE A 10 -16.12 -0.97 18.32
CA ILE A 10 -15.93 -1.28 16.90
C ILE A 10 -14.70 -2.19 16.71
N LEU A 11 -13.58 -1.84 17.33
CA LEU A 11 -12.34 -2.60 17.21
C LEU A 11 -12.50 -4.01 17.78
N ASP A 12 -13.08 -4.16 18.98
CA ASP A 12 -13.32 -5.47 19.59
C ASP A 12 -14.26 -6.35 18.76
N ARG A 13 -15.33 -5.76 18.19
CA ARG A 13 -16.26 -6.48 17.32
C ARG A 13 -15.59 -6.88 16.00
N SER A 14 -14.73 -6.04 15.44
CA SER A 14 -14.06 -6.26 14.16
C SER A 14 -13.09 -7.45 14.20
N ARG A 15 -12.43 -7.70 15.33
CA ARG A 15 -11.50 -8.84 15.52
C ARG A 15 -12.14 -10.21 15.29
N ARG A 16 -13.46 -10.31 15.48
CA ARG A 16 -14.24 -11.55 15.26
C ARG A 16 -14.78 -11.66 13.83
N LYS A 17 -14.57 -10.66 12.98
CA LYS A 17 -15.05 -10.64 11.60
C LYS A 17 -13.97 -11.11 10.64
N ARG A 18 -14.45 -11.68 9.53
CA ARG A 18 -13.66 -11.95 8.34
C ARG A 18 -14.04 -10.90 7.31
N LEU A 19 -13.05 -10.17 6.80
CA LEU A 19 -13.23 -9.14 5.79
C LEU A 19 -12.60 -9.60 4.48
N LEU A 20 -13.33 -9.48 3.39
CA LEU A 20 -12.81 -9.64 2.04
C LEU A 20 -12.73 -8.25 1.42
N VAL A 21 -11.53 -7.82 1.07
CA VAL A 21 -11.29 -6.59 0.31
C VAL A 21 -11.24 -6.99 -1.16
N VAL A 22 -12.12 -6.41 -1.97
CA VAL A 22 -12.17 -6.63 -3.43
C VAL A 22 -11.96 -5.30 -4.13
N GLY A 23 -11.08 -5.28 -5.13
CA GLY A 23 -10.87 -4.09 -5.95
C GLY A 23 -9.48 -4.06 -6.56
N ASP A 24 -9.10 -2.87 -7.04
CA ASP A 24 -7.84 -2.68 -7.75
C ASP A 24 -6.65 -2.60 -6.80
N VAL A 25 -5.66 -3.46 -7.04
CA VAL A 25 -4.38 -3.41 -6.37
C VAL A 25 -3.38 -2.68 -7.24
N MET A 26 -2.60 -1.81 -6.61
CA MET A 26 -1.57 -1.02 -7.25
C MET A 26 -0.33 -1.01 -6.37
N LEU A 27 0.81 -0.63 -6.93
CA LEU A 27 2.04 -0.39 -6.17
C LEU A 27 2.27 1.11 -6.06
N ASP A 28 2.47 1.56 -4.83
CA ASP A 28 2.94 2.91 -4.55
C ASP A 28 4.46 2.85 -4.45
N VAL A 29 5.15 3.43 -5.44
CA VAL A 29 6.61 3.41 -5.54
C VAL A 29 7.16 4.78 -5.16
N TYR A 30 7.92 4.80 -4.07
CA TYR A 30 8.59 5.99 -3.56
C TYR A 30 10.05 5.98 -3.98
N VAL A 31 10.44 6.97 -4.77
CA VAL A 31 11.83 7.17 -5.19
C VAL A 31 12.43 8.28 -4.34
N ALA A 32 13.51 7.97 -3.64
CA ALA A 32 14.33 8.94 -2.93
C ALA A 32 15.52 9.35 -3.81
N GLY A 33 15.79 10.65 -3.92
CA GLY A 33 16.87 11.16 -4.74
C GLY A 33 17.21 12.62 -4.45
N SER A 34 18.33 13.09 -5.00
CA SER A 34 18.72 14.51 -4.98
C SER A 34 18.62 15.11 -6.38
N VAL A 35 18.34 16.41 -6.44
CA VAL A 35 18.32 17.18 -7.69
C VAL A 35 19.47 18.19 -7.64
N GLU A 36 20.40 18.04 -8.58
CA GLU A 36 21.61 18.89 -8.64
C GLU A 36 21.65 19.76 -9.90
N ARG A 37 20.85 19.43 -10.92
CA ARG A 37 20.85 20.14 -12.19
C ARG A 37 19.51 20.04 -12.92
N ILE A 38 19.33 20.96 -13.86
CA ILE A 38 18.28 20.92 -14.88
C ILE A 38 18.80 20.18 -16.12
N CYS A 39 17.92 19.47 -16.81
CA CYS A 39 18.22 18.78 -18.06
C CYS A 39 18.59 19.81 -19.17
N PRO A 40 19.71 19.63 -19.90
CA PRO A 40 20.06 20.54 -20.99
C PRO A 40 19.13 20.39 -22.21
N GLU A 41 18.46 19.26 -22.37
CA GLU A 41 17.54 18.97 -23.49
C GLU A 41 16.09 19.40 -23.26
N ALA A 42 15.67 19.63 -22.01
CA ALA A 42 14.29 19.99 -21.65
C ALA A 42 14.20 20.67 -20.27
N PRO A 43 13.17 21.51 -20.00
CA PRO A 43 13.02 22.23 -18.73
C PRO A 43 12.50 21.33 -17.60
N VAL A 44 13.19 20.22 -17.34
CA VAL A 44 12.86 19.24 -16.29
C VAL A 44 14.06 18.98 -15.38
N GLN A 45 13.78 18.59 -14.14
CA GLN A 45 14.81 18.27 -13.15
C GLN A 45 15.40 16.88 -13.41
N VAL A 46 16.72 16.73 -13.22
CA VAL A 46 17.39 15.43 -13.23
C VAL A 46 17.52 14.94 -11.79
N VAL A 47 16.82 13.85 -11.45
CA VAL A 47 16.88 13.21 -10.13
C VAL A 47 17.99 12.15 -10.13
N ARG A 48 18.97 12.31 -9.24
CA ARG A 48 19.94 11.26 -8.90
C ARG A 48 19.33 10.36 -7.83
N MET A 49 18.91 9.17 -8.20
CA MET A 49 18.24 8.21 -7.30
C MET A 49 19.22 7.63 -6.27
N HIS A 50 18.78 7.60 -5.00
CA HIS A 50 19.50 7.00 -3.87
C HIS A 50 18.80 5.75 -3.32
N GLY A 51 17.52 5.58 -3.63
CA GLY A 51 16.76 4.41 -3.19
C GLY A 51 15.34 4.43 -3.71
N GLU A 52 14.71 3.27 -3.62
CA GLU A 52 13.33 3.04 -4.02
C GLU A 52 12.65 2.13 -3.00
N GLN A 53 11.41 2.43 -2.67
CA GLN A 53 10.58 1.59 -1.82
C GLN A 53 9.19 1.42 -2.44
N ALA A 54 8.81 0.17 -2.66
CA ALA A 54 7.46 -0.18 -3.10
C ALA A 54 6.58 -0.55 -1.90
N MET A 55 5.33 -0.07 -1.90
CA MET A 55 4.29 -0.43 -0.94
C MET A 55 3.01 -0.86 -1.67
N LEU A 56 2.15 -1.60 -0.98
CA LEU A 56 0.81 -1.91 -1.47
C LEU A 56 -0.05 -0.64 -1.46
N GLY A 57 -0.54 -0.24 -2.63
CA GLY A 57 -1.51 0.82 -2.82
C GLY A 57 -2.92 0.27 -3.08
N GLY A 58 -3.89 1.16 -3.29
CA GLY A 58 -5.28 0.80 -3.61
C GLY A 58 -5.90 -0.15 -2.57
N CYS A 59 -6.54 -1.21 -3.04
CA CYS A 59 -7.15 -2.23 -2.17
C CYS A 59 -6.11 -2.97 -1.29
N GLY A 60 -4.85 -3.04 -1.74
CA GLY A 60 -3.75 -3.59 -0.96
C GLY A 60 -3.41 -2.73 0.27
N ASN A 61 -3.47 -1.40 0.16
CA ASN A 61 -3.28 -0.50 1.31
C ASN A 61 -4.43 -0.64 2.32
N VAL A 62 -5.67 -0.81 1.83
CA VAL A 62 -6.83 -1.06 2.70
C VAL A 62 -6.62 -2.34 3.51
N ALA A 63 -6.21 -3.43 2.85
CA ALA A 63 -5.92 -4.68 3.54
C ALA A 63 -4.78 -4.51 4.56
N ARG A 64 -3.69 -3.84 4.17
CA ARG A 64 -2.55 -3.54 5.05
C ARG A 64 -2.96 -2.74 6.29
N ASN A 65 -3.84 -1.76 6.16
CA ASN A 65 -4.29 -0.95 7.30
C ASN A 65 -5.22 -1.71 8.26
N LEU A 66 -5.92 -2.73 7.79
CA LEU A 66 -6.84 -3.54 8.61
C LEU A 66 -6.10 -4.63 9.42
N THR A 67 -5.00 -5.17 8.89
CA THR A 67 -4.24 -6.26 9.52
C THR A 67 -3.76 -5.96 10.95
N PRO A 68 -3.17 -4.79 11.28
CA PRO A 68 -2.69 -4.47 12.62
C PRO A 68 -3.75 -4.53 13.73
N PHE A 69 -5.03 -4.38 13.38
CA PHE A 69 -6.14 -4.45 14.34
C PHE A 69 -6.54 -5.88 14.70
N GLY A 70 -5.87 -6.90 14.16
CA GLY A 70 -6.15 -8.31 14.42
C GLY A 70 -7.41 -8.81 13.73
N VAL A 71 -7.87 -8.11 12.69
CA VAL A 71 -8.98 -8.53 11.84
C VAL A 71 -8.48 -9.57 10.84
N ARG A 72 -9.29 -10.59 10.54
CA ARG A 72 -8.95 -11.56 9.49
C ARG A 72 -9.30 -10.97 8.14
N VAL A 73 -8.29 -10.55 7.39
CA VAL A 73 -8.45 -9.88 6.09
C VAL A 73 -8.00 -10.80 4.97
N GLN A 74 -8.81 -10.89 3.91
CA GLN A 74 -8.46 -11.53 2.65
C GLN A 74 -8.53 -10.47 1.54
N LEU A 75 -7.64 -10.55 0.55
CA LEU A 75 -7.63 -9.66 -0.60
C LEU A 75 -8.00 -10.44 -1.86
N CYS A 76 -8.88 -9.89 -2.68
CA CYS A 76 -9.21 -10.41 -4.00
C CYS A 76 -9.03 -9.28 -5.02
N ALA A 77 -8.02 -9.43 -5.87
CA ALA A 77 -7.66 -8.48 -6.90
C ALA A 77 -7.09 -9.21 -8.10
N VAL A 78 -7.11 -8.58 -9.27
CA VAL A 78 -6.40 -9.08 -10.45
C VAL A 78 -4.99 -8.50 -10.45
N VAL A 79 -4.00 -9.35 -10.73
CA VAL A 79 -2.59 -8.97 -10.76
C VAL A 79 -1.95 -9.49 -12.03
N GLY A 80 -1.17 -8.65 -12.70
CA GLY A 80 -0.41 -9.00 -13.89
C GLY A 80 0.61 -10.13 -13.67
N ALA A 81 1.07 -10.72 -14.77
CA ALA A 81 2.16 -11.70 -14.82
C ALA A 81 3.51 -11.03 -15.08
N ASP A 82 3.70 -9.82 -14.58
CA ASP A 82 4.88 -8.98 -14.76
C ASP A 82 5.64 -8.77 -13.44
N GLU A 83 6.67 -7.93 -13.46
CA GLU A 83 7.50 -7.64 -12.29
C GLU A 83 6.73 -6.97 -11.17
N ASN A 84 5.83 -6.03 -11.51
CA ASN A 84 4.96 -5.37 -10.54
C ASN A 84 4.03 -6.40 -9.90
N GLY A 85 3.47 -7.31 -10.68
CA GLY A 85 2.64 -8.38 -10.18
C GLY A 85 3.38 -9.37 -9.26
N ARG A 86 4.66 -9.64 -9.53
CA ARG A 86 5.52 -10.40 -8.59
C ARG A 86 5.81 -9.60 -7.32
N CYS A 87 5.99 -8.29 -7.43
CA CYS A 87 6.21 -7.42 -6.28
C CYS A 87 4.99 -7.35 -5.36
N VAL A 88 3.77 -7.25 -5.92
CA VAL A 88 2.51 -7.34 -5.15
C VAL A 88 2.43 -8.64 -4.36
N ARG A 89 2.66 -9.79 -4.99
CA ARG A 89 2.64 -11.12 -4.32
C ARG A 89 3.65 -11.19 -3.17
N ARG A 90 4.90 -10.74 -3.42
CA ARG A 90 5.94 -10.66 -2.38
C ARG A 90 5.53 -9.80 -1.19
N LEU A 91 4.92 -8.63 -1.44
CA LEU A 91 4.45 -7.73 -0.39
C LEU A 91 3.25 -8.29 0.39
N LEU A 92 2.45 -9.17 -0.24
CA LEU A 92 1.37 -9.93 0.41
C LEU A 92 1.88 -11.17 1.17
N GLY A 93 3.13 -11.58 0.96
CA GLY A 93 3.70 -12.81 1.53
C GLY A 93 3.28 -14.08 0.78
N GLU A 94 2.90 -13.95 -0.49
CA GLU A 94 2.59 -15.05 -1.43
C GLU A 94 3.77 -15.42 -2.33
#